data_AF-A0A8E2RQG6-F1
#
_entry.id   AF-A0A8E2RQG6-F1
#
_cell.length_a   1.000
_cell.length_b   1.000
_cell.length_c   1.000
_cell.angle_alpha   90.00
_cell.angle_beta   90.00
_cell.angle_gamma   90.00
#
_symmetry.space_group_name_H-M   'P 1'
#
loop_
_entity.id
_entity.type
_entity.pdbx_description
1 polymer ?
#
loop_
_entity_poly.entity_id
_entity_poly.type
_entity_poly.pdbx_seq_one_letter_code
_entity_poly.pdbx_strand_id
1 'polypeptide(L)'
;MRIRPSVVLLSIASFVPMTGYTQHAPSPADQAAAARANAEQDRQAQQQREAQQREAAVRAPSVRSDVPRIEAYPALPIETPCFRIDRFTLDVPSSLPDAAKVQGASALPMDRFFFAREWLEHYAGQCVGKQGIDVLVKGLSQAILARGYVTTRVVVAGTGSVDRHPQVFADPRRDSPCALRRRKAPRHLEDRLPERRRRTAEPARP
;
A
#
# COMPACT_ATOMS: atom_id res chain seq x y z
N MET A 1 -1.99 64.48 88.59
CA MET A 1 -1.49 63.36 89.42
C MET A 1 -1.38 62.11 88.55
N ARG A 2 -0.34 61.29 88.70
CA ARG A 2 -0.04 60.08 87.88
C ARG A 2 -0.50 58.83 88.63
N ILE A 3 -1.28 57.93 88.04
CA ILE A 3 -1.43 56.53 88.50
C ILE A 3 -1.58 55.58 87.28
N ARG A 4 -0.69 54.58 87.20
CA ARG A 4 -0.80 53.25 86.54
C ARG A 4 -1.01 52.23 87.70
N PRO A 5 -1.38 50.93 87.53
CA PRO A 5 -1.24 50.03 86.37
C PRO A 5 -2.64 49.48 85.95
N SER A 6 -2.89 48.31 85.32
CA SER A 6 -2.14 47.07 85.05
C SER A 6 -2.56 46.39 83.74
N VAL A 7 -1.78 45.39 83.31
CA VAL A 7 -2.15 44.39 82.29
C VAL A 7 -1.93 43.00 82.89
N VAL A 8 -2.94 42.12 82.78
CA VAL A 8 -2.82 40.71 83.16
C VAL A 8 -2.55 39.88 81.90
N LEU A 9 -1.40 39.21 81.85
CA LEU A 9 -1.08 38.25 80.80
C LEU A 9 -1.69 36.90 81.15
N LEU A 10 -2.64 36.43 80.34
CA LEU A 10 -3.21 35.09 80.45
C LEU A 10 -2.54 34.16 79.42
N SER A 11 -1.67 33.27 79.89
CA SER A 11 -0.99 32.29 79.03
C SER A 11 -1.94 31.18 78.59
N ILE A 12 -2.28 31.12 77.31
CA ILE A 12 -3.14 30.07 76.74
C ILE A 12 -2.26 28.90 76.25
N ALA A 13 -2.39 27.74 76.88
CA ALA A 13 -1.74 26.51 76.43
C ALA A 13 -2.50 25.91 75.24
N SER A 14 -1.87 25.87 74.07
CA SER A 14 -2.48 25.34 72.85
C SER A 14 -2.41 23.81 72.80
N PHE A 15 -3.53 23.14 73.09
CA PHE A 15 -3.69 21.71 72.81
C PHE A 15 -3.81 21.48 71.30
N VAL A 16 -2.89 20.71 70.71
CA VAL A 16 -3.00 20.25 69.32
C VAL A 16 -3.80 18.93 69.29
N PRO A 17 -4.99 18.88 68.68
CA PRO A 17 -5.74 17.63 68.56
C PRO A 17 -5.11 16.74 67.49
N MET A 18 -4.64 15.56 67.89
CA MET A 18 -4.29 14.46 66.96
C MET A 18 -5.58 13.96 66.29
N THR A 19 -5.86 14.44 65.09
CA THR A 19 -6.94 13.89 64.24
C THR A 19 -6.46 12.60 63.60
N GLY A 20 -6.85 11.47 64.18
CA GLY A 20 -6.52 10.15 63.63
C GLY A 20 -7.22 9.91 62.29
N TYR A 21 -6.44 9.60 61.25
CA TYR A 21 -6.97 9.16 59.96
C TYR A 21 -7.64 7.78 60.11
N THR A 22 -8.96 7.72 59.99
CA THR A 22 -9.68 6.45 59.88
C THR A 22 -9.45 5.86 58.49
N GLN A 23 -8.66 4.79 58.39
CA GLN A 23 -8.49 4.07 57.13
C GLN A 23 -9.77 3.29 56.80
N HIS A 24 -10.62 3.85 55.94
CA HIS A 24 -11.73 3.13 55.33
C HIS A 24 -11.17 2.19 54.25
N ALA A 25 -11.34 0.87 54.44
CA ALA A 25 -11.06 -0.09 53.38
C ALA A 25 -12.08 0.09 52.24
N PRO A 26 -11.66 0.17 50.96
CA PRO A 26 -12.57 0.38 49.85
C PRO A 26 -13.56 -0.77 49.72
N SER A 27 -14.85 -0.45 49.63
CA SER A 27 -15.90 -1.46 49.59
C SER A 27 -15.84 -2.27 48.28
N PRO A 28 -16.46 -3.45 48.22
CA PRO A 28 -16.59 -4.21 46.97
C PRO A 28 -17.26 -3.40 45.83
N ALA A 29 -18.12 -2.44 46.17
CA ALA A 29 -18.75 -1.55 45.20
C ALA A 29 -17.75 -0.52 44.63
N ASP A 30 -16.88 0.06 45.48
CA ASP A 30 -15.84 1.00 45.06
C ASP A 30 -14.81 0.30 44.17
N GLN A 31 -14.42 -0.93 44.52
CA GLN A 31 -13.53 -1.76 43.71
C GLN A 31 -14.15 -2.09 42.34
N ALA A 32 -15.45 -2.41 42.29
CA ALA A 32 -16.16 -2.65 41.04
C ALA A 32 -16.31 -1.37 40.19
N ALA A 33 -16.47 -0.20 40.81
CA ALA A 33 -16.49 1.08 40.12
C ALA A 33 -15.12 1.44 39.52
N ALA A 34 -14.04 1.25 40.29
CA ALA A 34 -12.67 1.45 39.82
C ALA A 34 -12.31 0.50 38.67
N ALA A 35 -12.69 -0.78 38.75
CA ALA A 35 -12.47 -1.75 37.68
C ALA A 35 -13.17 -1.35 36.37
N ARG A 36 -14.40 -0.79 36.45
CA ARG A 36 -15.12 -0.26 35.28
C ARG A 36 -14.47 0.99 34.69
N ALA A 37 -14.00 1.90 35.55
CA ALA A 37 -13.31 3.12 35.11
C ALA A 37 -12.01 2.77 34.36
N ASN A 38 -11.21 1.85 34.91
CA ASN A 38 -9.98 1.36 34.27
C ASN A 38 -10.28 0.68 32.93
N ALA A 39 -11.28 -0.21 32.87
CA ALA A 39 -11.65 -0.89 31.63
C ALA A 39 -12.13 0.07 30.53
N GLU A 40 -12.77 1.19 30.88
CA GLU A 40 -13.18 2.21 29.92
C GLU A 40 -12.00 3.08 29.47
N GLN A 41 -11.07 3.41 30.36
CA GLN A 41 -9.81 4.08 30.02
C GLN A 41 -8.94 3.23 29.09
N ASP A 42 -8.85 1.92 29.33
CA ASP A 42 -8.11 0.97 28.48
C ASP A 42 -8.73 0.89 27.06
N ARG A 43 -10.06 0.89 26.95
CA ARG A 43 -10.77 0.95 25.66
C ARG A 43 -10.47 2.24 24.91
N GLN A 44 -10.51 3.39 25.58
CA GLN A 44 -10.19 4.68 24.96
C GLN A 44 -8.74 4.72 24.47
N ALA A 45 -7.79 4.26 25.30
CA ALA A 45 -6.38 4.17 24.91
C ALA A 45 -6.17 3.22 23.71
N GLN A 46 -6.92 2.11 23.66
CA GLN A 46 -6.87 1.19 22.52
C GLN A 46 -7.44 1.81 21.24
N GLN A 47 -8.59 2.47 21.31
CA GLN A 47 -9.18 3.19 20.17
C GLN A 47 -8.25 4.28 19.63
N GLN A 48 -7.57 5.02 20.51
CA GLN A 48 -6.57 6.02 20.12
C GLN A 48 -5.38 5.39 19.39
N ARG A 49 -4.84 4.27 19.90
CA ARG A 49 -3.75 3.52 19.22
C ARG A 49 -4.18 3.04 17.84
N GLU A 50 -5.37 2.47 17.70
CA GLU A 50 -5.89 2.00 16.41
C GLU A 50 -6.14 3.15 15.42
N ALA A 51 -6.61 4.30 15.89
CA ALA A 51 -6.77 5.50 15.06
C ALA A 51 -5.40 6.01 14.57
N GLN A 52 -4.41 6.10 15.44
CA GLN A 52 -3.04 6.50 15.09
C GLN A 52 -2.40 5.51 14.10
N GLN A 53 -2.59 4.20 14.28
CA GLN A 53 -2.10 3.18 13.33
C GLN A 53 -2.75 3.31 11.95
N ARG A 54 -4.07 3.55 11.89
CA ARG A 54 -4.79 3.80 10.63
C ARG A 54 -4.30 5.07 9.94
N GLU A 55 -4.09 6.14 10.70
CA GLU A 55 -3.56 7.39 10.15
C GLU A 55 -2.12 7.24 9.66
N ALA A 56 -1.26 6.55 10.40
CA ALA A 56 0.10 6.22 9.97
C ALA A 56 0.11 5.37 8.68
N ALA A 57 -0.80 4.40 8.55
CA ALA A 57 -0.94 3.59 7.34
C ALA A 57 -1.47 4.39 6.12
N VAL A 58 -2.29 5.42 6.34
CA VAL A 58 -2.78 6.32 5.27
C VAL A 58 -1.73 7.37 4.89
N ARG A 59 -0.94 7.85 5.86
CA ARG A 59 0.17 8.79 5.65
C ARG A 59 1.46 8.11 5.15
N ALA A 60 1.55 6.78 5.22
CA ALA A 60 2.67 6.02 4.67
C ALA A 60 2.82 6.36 3.17
N PRO A 61 4.04 6.69 2.70
CA PRO A 61 4.24 7.09 1.30
C PRO A 61 3.71 6.03 0.34
N SER A 62 2.67 6.38 -0.43
CA SER A 62 2.16 5.51 -1.48
C SER A 62 3.20 5.46 -2.60
N VAL A 63 4.01 4.39 -2.64
CA VAL A 63 4.94 4.14 -3.74
C VAL A 63 4.13 3.78 -4.98
N ARG A 64 3.56 4.79 -5.64
CA ARG A 64 3.25 4.69 -7.06
C ARG A 64 4.59 4.64 -7.78
N SER A 65 4.88 3.49 -8.37
CA SER A 65 5.85 3.46 -9.46
C SER A 65 5.28 4.31 -10.59
N ASP A 66 5.77 5.55 -10.73
CA ASP A 66 5.63 6.27 -11.99
C ASP A 66 6.26 5.38 -13.06
N VAL A 67 5.42 4.83 -13.94
CA VAL A 67 5.88 4.14 -15.14
C VAL A 67 6.41 5.26 -16.03
N PRO A 68 7.74 5.37 -16.25
CA PRO A 68 8.28 6.46 -17.05
C PRO A 68 7.70 6.39 -18.45
N ARG A 69 7.69 7.51 -19.19
CA ARG A 69 7.39 7.48 -20.62
C ARG A 69 8.42 6.56 -21.29
N ILE A 70 8.00 5.35 -21.63
CA ILE A 70 8.87 4.32 -22.20
C ILE A 70 9.24 4.78 -23.61
N GLU A 71 10.53 5.08 -23.82
CA GLU A 71 11.09 5.00 -25.16
C GLU A 71 10.96 3.56 -25.63
N ALA A 72 10.25 3.35 -26.73
CA ALA A 72 9.89 2.00 -27.18
C ALA A 72 11.13 1.10 -27.35
N TYR A 73 12.28 1.69 -27.71
CA TYR A 73 13.56 1.02 -27.88
C TYR A 73 14.69 1.95 -27.39
N PRO A 74 15.15 1.84 -26.13
CA PRO A 74 16.32 2.59 -25.64
C PRO A 74 17.58 2.26 -26.44
N ALA A 75 18.43 3.26 -26.68
CA ALA A 75 19.72 3.07 -27.34
C ALA A 75 20.70 2.25 -26.47
N LEU A 76 21.49 1.37 -27.11
CA LEU A 76 22.54 0.62 -26.42
C LEU A 76 23.84 1.43 -26.32
N PRO A 77 24.59 1.30 -25.21
CA PRO A 77 25.90 1.95 -25.07
C PRO A 77 26.94 1.31 -26.00
N ILE A 78 27.85 2.13 -26.51
CA ILE A 78 29.06 1.63 -27.20
C ILE A 78 30.06 1.22 -26.11
N GLU A 79 30.32 -0.08 -25.99
CA GLU A 79 31.20 -0.65 -24.96
C GLU A 79 32.16 -1.69 -25.54
N THR A 80 33.31 -1.87 -24.88
CA THR A 80 34.31 -2.89 -25.20
C THR A 80 34.77 -3.53 -23.89
N PRO A 81 34.76 -4.88 -23.76
CA PRO A 81 34.33 -5.87 -24.75
C PRO A 81 32.80 -5.92 -24.93
N CYS A 82 32.37 -6.16 -26.17
CA CYS A 82 30.98 -6.45 -26.53
C CYS A 82 30.92 -7.69 -27.44
N PHE A 83 29.75 -8.32 -27.51
CA PHE A 83 29.49 -9.50 -28.34
C PHE A 83 28.35 -9.21 -29.30
N ARG A 84 28.43 -9.75 -30.52
CA ARG A 84 27.31 -9.70 -31.48
C ARG A 84 26.25 -10.70 -31.03
N ILE A 85 25.02 -10.24 -30.81
CA ILE A 85 23.88 -11.11 -30.48
C ILE A 85 23.00 -11.20 -31.72
N ASP A 86 23.06 -12.33 -32.42
CA ASP A 86 22.28 -12.54 -33.64
C ASP A 86 20.85 -13.02 -33.37
N ARG A 87 20.58 -13.56 -32.17
CA ARG A 87 19.26 -14.07 -31.76
C ARG A 87 19.05 -13.99 -30.25
N PHE A 88 17.85 -13.57 -29.85
CA PHE A 88 17.38 -13.64 -28.47
C PHE A 88 16.39 -14.80 -28.28
N THR A 89 16.32 -15.36 -27.08
CA THR A 89 15.21 -16.23 -26.67
C THR A 89 14.54 -15.68 -25.41
N LEU A 90 13.22 -15.83 -25.36
CA LEU A 90 12.39 -15.50 -24.21
C LEU A 90 11.70 -16.77 -23.77
N ASP A 91 12.15 -17.32 -22.65
CA ASP A 91 11.76 -18.62 -22.13
C ASP A 91 11.04 -18.47 -20.79
N VAL A 92 10.36 -19.53 -20.35
CA VAL A 92 9.73 -19.59 -19.02
C VAL A 92 10.45 -20.65 -18.19
N PRO A 93 10.90 -20.37 -16.96
CA PRO A 93 11.66 -21.34 -16.17
C PRO A 93 10.89 -22.66 -15.98
N SER A 94 11.56 -23.79 -16.22
CA SER A 94 10.98 -25.13 -16.10
C SER A 94 10.47 -25.45 -14.70
N SER A 95 11.01 -24.77 -13.68
CA SER A 95 10.63 -24.83 -12.27
C SER A 95 9.26 -24.21 -11.94
N LEU A 96 8.65 -23.45 -12.86
CA LEU A 96 7.30 -22.90 -12.66
C LEU A 96 6.20 -23.94 -12.93
N PRO A 97 5.02 -23.83 -12.30
CA PRO A 97 3.88 -24.70 -12.60
C PRO A 97 3.43 -24.58 -14.07
N ASP A 98 2.92 -25.66 -14.65
CA ASP A 98 2.58 -25.67 -16.09
C ASP A 98 1.52 -24.65 -16.48
N ALA A 99 0.61 -24.32 -15.57
CA ALA A 99 -0.31 -23.19 -15.74
C ALA A 99 0.43 -21.87 -16.01
N ALA A 100 1.52 -21.58 -15.30
CA ALA A 100 2.36 -20.40 -15.51
C ALA A 100 3.27 -20.53 -16.75
N LYS A 101 3.63 -21.76 -17.18
CA LYS A 101 4.31 -21.99 -18.46
C LYS A 101 3.41 -21.62 -19.66
N VAL A 102 2.15 -22.08 -19.66
CA VAL A 102 1.14 -21.63 -20.64
C VAL A 102 0.84 -20.14 -20.46
N GLN A 103 0.93 -19.64 -19.22
CA GLN A 103 1.07 -18.22 -18.84
C GLN A 103 2.01 -17.42 -19.76
N GLY A 104 3.29 -17.83 -19.74
CA GLY A 104 4.42 -17.09 -20.29
C GLY A 104 4.91 -17.57 -21.65
N ALA A 105 4.19 -18.48 -22.30
CA ALA A 105 4.45 -18.85 -23.69
C ALA A 105 4.64 -17.58 -24.53
N SER A 106 5.58 -17.66 -25.47
CA SER A 106 6.00 -16.55 -26.35
C SER A 106 6.30 -17.04 -27.77
N ALA A 107 6.04 -18.30 -28.08
CA ALA A 107 6.45 -18.94 -29.32
C ALA A 107 5.64 -18.44 -30.54
N LEU A 108 4.34 -18.21 -30.34
CA LEU A 108 3.37 -17.89 -31.39
C LEU A 108 2.90 -16.42 -31.32
N PRO A 109 2.44 -15.81 -32.43
CA PRO A 109 1.98 -14.41 -32.44
C PRO A 109 0.79 -14.10 -31.50
N MET A 110 -0.01 -15.10 -31.15
CA MET A 110 -1.14 -14.96 -30.22
C MET A 110 -0.74 -15.11 -28.75
N ASP A 111 0.53 -15.43 -28.48
CA ASP A 111 1.02 -15.63 -27.12
C ASP A 111 1.21 -14.29 -26.38
N ARG A 112 0.88 -14.28 -25.08
CA ARG A 112 0.85 -13.04 -24.27
C ARG A 112 2.14 -12.24 -24.23
N PHE A 113 3.27 -12.92 -24.35
CA PHE A 113 4.61 -12.33 -24.30
C PHE A 113 5.31 -12.33 -25.67
N PHE A 114 4.58 -12.56 -26.77
CA PHE A 114 5.13 -12.42 -28.13
C PHE A 114 5.75 -11.04 -28.37
N PHE A 115 5.09 -9.98 -27.91
CA PHE A 115 5.60 -8.59 -27.97
C PHE A 115 6.99 -8.43 -27.33
N ALA A 116 7.32 -9.24 -26.32
CA ALA A 116 8.58 -9.14 -25.59
C ALA A 116 9.73 -9.78 -26.38
N ARG A 117 9.44 -10.74 -27.27
CA ARG A 117 10.38 -11.20 -28.30
C ARG A 117 10.54 -10.18 -29.41
N GLU A 118 9.45 -9.65 -29.96
CA GLU A 118 9.52 -8.58 -30.97
C GLU A 118 10.31 -7.35 -30.45
N TRP A 119 10.22 -7.08 -29.15
CA TRP A 119 10.99 -6.04 -28.50
C TRP A 119 12.50 -6.33 -28.51
N LEU A 120 12.90 -7.57 -28.16
CA LEU A 120 14.30 -7.99 -28.16
C LEU A 120 14.88 -8.09 -29.58
N GLU A 121 14.08 -8.52 -30.56
CA GLU A 121 14.52 -8.71 -31.95
C GLU A 121 14.96 -7.40 -32.63
N HIS A 122 14.50 -6.24 -32.14
CA HIS A 122 15.00 -4.93 -32.57
C HIS A 122 16.51 -4.74 -32.36
N TYR A 123 17.09 -5.48 -31.42
CA TYR A 123 18.51 -5.46 -31.07
C TYR A 123 19.30 -6.63 -31.68
N ALA A 124 18.65 -7.49 -32.48
CA ALA A 124 19.33 -8.57 -33.19
C ALA A 124 20.38 -7.99 -34.15
N GLY A 125 21.57 -8.58 -34.16
CA GLY A 125 22.69 -8.06 -34.91
C GLY A 125 23.19 -6.70 -34.39
N GLN A 126 23.15 -6.45 -33.08
CA GLN A 126 23.90 -5.36 -32.43
C GLN A 126 25.06 -5.92 -31.59
N CYS A 127 26.07 -5.07 -31.28
CA CYS A 127 27.12 -5.43 -30.33
C CYS A 127 26.69 -5.02 -28.93
N VAL A 128 26.66 -5.97 -28.01
CA VAL A 128 26.12 -5.79 -26.66
C VAL A 128 27.12 -6.40 -25.68
N GLY A 129 27.60 -5.60 -24.73
CA GLY A 129 28.40 -6.06 -23.60
C GLY A 129 27.56 -6.08 -22.33
N LYS A 130 28.20 -5.87 -21.18
CA LYS A 130 27.53 -5.93 -19.88
C LYS A 130 26.51 -4.79 -19.72
N GLN A 131 26.88 -3.56 -20.09
CA GLN A 131 26.03 -2.39 -19.90
C GLN A 131 24.80 -2.45 -20.81
N GLY A 132 24.96 -2.93 -22.04
CA GLY A 132 23.87 -3.18 -22.98
C GLY A 132 22.89 -4.24 -22.48
N ILE A 133 23.37 -5.35 -21.89
CA ILE A 133 22.49 -6.36 -21.26
C ILE A 133 21.69 -5.72 -20.10
N ASP A 134 22.32 -4.91 -19.25
CA ASP A 134 21.63 -4.20 -18.17
C ASP A 134 20.55 -3.22 -18.70
N VAL A 135 20.79 -2.58 -19.85
CA VAL A 135 19.81 -1.72 -20.55
C VAL A 135 18.65 -2.55 -21.11
N LEU A 136 18.94 -3.67 -21.78
CA LEU A 136 17.92 -4.56 -22.36
C LEU A 136 17.00 -5.14 -21.28
N VAL A 137 17.56 -5.62 -20.15
CA VAL A 137 16.77 -6.16 -19.03
C VAL A 137 15.85 -5.10 -18.43
N LYS A 138 16.33 -3.86 -18.25
CA LYS A 138 15.54 -2.75 -17.72
C LYS A 138 14.44 -2.32 -18.70
N GLY A 139 14.79 -2.12 -19.98
CA GLY A 139 13.85 -1.71 -21.03
C GLY A 139 12.75 -2.74 -21.24
N LEU A 140 13.09 -4.03 -21.30
CA LEU A 140 12.10 -5.09 -21.43
C LEU A 140 11.22 -5.22 -20.19
N SER A 141 11.79 -5.09 -18.98
CA SER A 141 11.00 -5.05 -17.74
C SER A 141 9.96 -3.93 -17.79
N GLN A 142 10.35 -2.73 -18.22
CA GLN A 142 9.43 -1.61 -18.39
C GLN A 142 8.36 -1.90 -19.46
N ALA A 143 8.73 -2.45 -20.62
CA ALA A 143 7.82 -2.79 -21.70
C ALA A 143 6.78 -3.87 -21.31
N ILE A 144 7.16 -4.77 -20.40
CA ILE A 144 6.28 -5.77 -19.76
C ILE A 144 5.34 -5.09 -18.74
N LEU A 145 5.88 -4.26 -17.85
CA LEU A 145 5.10 -3.54 -16.83
C LEU A 145 4.04 -2.61 -17.44
N ALA A 146 4.35 -1.88 -18.52
CA ALA A 146 3.40 -1.00 -19.19
C ALA A 146 2.23 -1.73 -19.87
N ARG A 147 2.36 -3.04 -20.13
CA ARG A 147 1.27 -3.90 -20.60
C ARG A 147 0.45 -4.52 -19.46
N GLY A 148 0.73 -4.15 -18.20
CA GLY A 148 -0.02 -4.55 -17.01
C GLY A 148 0.50 -5.81 -16.31
N TYR A 149 1.60 -6.40 -16.77
CA TYR A 149 2.19 -7.62 -16.20
C TYR A 149 3.03 -7.33 -14.94
N VAL A 150 2.42 -6.67 -13.94
CA VAL A 150 3.09 -6.12 -12.74
C VAL A 150 3.78 -7.16 -11.84
N THR A 151 3.42 -8.43 -11.97
CA THR A 151 4.01 -9.55 -11.22
C THR A 151 5.18 -10.22 -11.95
N THR A 152 5.46 -9.82 -13.20
CA THR A 152 6.47 -10.46 -14.05
C THR A 152 7.86 -9.89 -13.82
N ARG A 153 8.86 -10.78 -13.74
CA ARG A 153 10.28 -10.43 -13.59
C ARG A 153 11.08 -10.90 -14.78
N VAL A 154 12.05 -10.07 -15.18
CA VAL A 154 13.02 -10.32 -16.24
C VAL A 154 14.35 -10.72 -15.62
N VAL A 155 14.87 -11.90 -15.97
CA VAL A 155 16.21 -12.34 -15.54
C VAL A 155 16.97 -12.98 -16.71
N VAL A 156 18.29 -12.81 -16.73
CA VAL A 156 19.18 -13.39 -17.74
C VAL A 156 19.67 -14.76 -17.25
N ALA A 157 19.61 -15.78 -18.11
CA ALA A 157 20.21 -17.07 -17.81
C ALA A 157 21.74 -16.96 -17.70
N GLY A 158 22.31 -17.44 -16.59
CA GLY A 158 23.75 -17.70 -16.52
C GLY A 158 24.10 -18.83 -17.49
N THR A 159 24.93 -18.54 -18.49
CA THR A 159 25.31 -19.50 -19.55
C THR A 159 26.20 -20.61 -19.00
N GLY A 160 25.58 -21.69 -18.53
CA GLY A 160 26.22 -22.96 -18.19
C GLY A 160 26.24 -23.98 -19.34
N SER A 161 26.32 -23.53 -20.59
CA SER A 161 26.55 -24.39 -21.77
C SER A 161 27.08 -23.55 -22.95
N VAL A 162 27.65 -24.22 -23.96
CA VAL A 162 28.46 -23.64 -25.05
C VAL A 162 27.64 -22.99 -26.17
N ASP A 163 26.31 -22.92 -26.04
CA ASP A 163 25.43 -22.23 -27.01
C ASP A 163 25.15 -20.77 -26.63
N ARG A 164 25.55 -19.86 -27.52
CA ARG A 164 25.60 -18.40 -27.31
C ARG A 164 24.26 -17.70 -27.50
N HIS A 165 23.28 -18.01 -26.65
CA HIS A 165 21.98 -17.32 -26.66
C HIS A 165 21.70 -16.70 -25.28
N PRO A 166 21.61 -15.36 -25.17
CA PRO A 166 21.17 -14.73 -23.94
C PRO A 166 19.68 -15.01 -23.77
N GLN A 167 19.36 -16.02 -22.95
CA GLN A 167 17.99 -16.30 -22.59
C GLN A 167 17.52 -15.28 -21.57
N VAL A 168 16.41 -14.63 -21.90
CA VAL A 168 15.68 -13.78 -20.98
C VAL A 168 14.50 -14.61 -20.48
N PHE A 169 14.20 -14.56 -19.19
CA PHE A 169 13.03 -15.23 -18.63
C PHE A 169 11.95 -14.23 -18.23
N ALA A 170 10.69 -14.56 -18.49
CA ALA A 170 9.54 -13.94 -17.85
C ALA A 170 8.94 -14.93 -16.83
N ASP A 171 8.87 -14.57 -15.55
CA ASP A 171 8.10 -15.30 -14.51
C ASP A 171 6.69 -14.69 -14.37
N PRO A 172 5.65 -15.16 -15.10
CA PRO A 172 4.29 -14.66 -14.96
C PRO A 172 3.66 -15.18 -13.66
N ARG A 173 4.02 -14.56 -12.52
CA ARG A 173 3.41 -14.93 -11.25
C ARG A 173 1.91 -14.63 -11.23
N ARG A 174 1.17 -15.72 -11.05
CA ARG A 174 -0.27 -15.88 -10.77
C ARG A 174 -0.99 -14.64 -10.25
N ASP A 175 -2.10 -14.33 -10.93
CA ASP A 175 -3.29 -13.60 -10.48
C ASP A 175 -3.14 -12.65 -9.28
N SER A 176 -3.01 -11.37 -9.56
CA SER A 176 -3.55 -10.33 -8.66
C SER A 176 -4.92 -9.92 -9.18
N PRO A 177 -6.04 -10.49 -8.67
CA PRO A 177 -7.35 -9.92 -8.87
C PRO A 177 -7.46 -8.66 -7.99
N CYS A 178 -6.77 -7.60 -8.39
CA CYS A 178 -7.09 -6.23 -8.01
C CYS A 178 -8.41 -5.85 -8.69
N ALA A 179 -9.48 -6.56 -8.32
CA ALA A 179 -10.83 -6.18 -8.62
C ALA A 179 -11.02 -4.78 -8.05
N LEU A 180 -11.08 -3.78 -8.93
CA LEU A 180 -11.57 -2.45 -8.57
C LEU A 180 -12.99 -2.63 -8.05
N ARG A 181 -13.10 -2.76 -6.73
CA ARG A 181 -14.36 -2.65 -6.00
C ARG A 181 -14.84 -1.22 -6.26
N ARG A 182 -15.61 -1.03 -7.34
CA ARG A 182 -16.22 0.26 -7.69
C ARG A 182 -16.86 0.77 -6.40
N ARG A 183 -16.40 1.92 -5.91
CA ARG A 183 -17.01 2.57 -4.75
C ARG A 183 -18.48 2.76 -5.10
N LYS A 184 -19.38 2.04 -4.42
CA LYS A 184 -20.82 2.23 -4.56
C LYS A 184 -21.09 3.65 -4.07
N ALA A 185 -21.35 4.57 -4.99
CA ALA A 185 -21.68 5.94 -4.64
C ALA A 185 -22.91 5.91 -3.69
N PRO A 186 -22.91 6.69 -2.59
CA PRO A 186 -24.05 6.75 -1.70
C PRO A 186 -25.23 7.41 -2.45
N ARG A 187 -26.24 6.60 -2.81
CA ARG A 187 -27.54 7.10 -3.26
C ARG A 187 -28.31 7.63 -2.05
N HIS A 188 -28.05 8.88 -1.66
CA HIS A 188 -28.91 9.64 -0.75
C HIS A 188 -28.75 11.15 -1.00
N LEU A 189 -29.23 11.64 -2.15
CA LEU A 189 -29.61 13.05 -2.33
C LEU A 189 -30.61 13.26 -3.49
N GLU A 190 -31.68 12.44 -3.53
CA GLU A 190 -32.87 12.74 -4.33
C GLU A 190 -34.11 12.49 -3.47
N ASP A 191 -34.27 13.33 -2.45
CA ASP A 191 -35.49 13.38 -1.64
C ASP A 191 -35.77 14.84 -1.23
N ARG A 192 -36.04 15.68 -2.25
CA ARG A 192 -36.64 17.03 -2.16
C ARG A 192 -36.86 17.62 -3.57
N LEU A 193 -38.01 17.33 -4.18
CA LEU A 193 -38.64 18.26 -5.11
C LEU A 193 -40.17 18.19 -4.94
N PRO A 194 -40.87 19.32 -4.70
CA PRO A 194 -42.24 19.28 -4.19
C PRO A 194 -43.29 18.97 -5.26
N GLU A 195 -44.32 18.26 -4.82
CA GLU A 195 -45.43 17.76 -5.62
C GLU A 195 -46.33 18.88 -6.16
N ARG A 196 -46.14 19.27 -7.44
CA ARG A 196 -47.03 20.21 -8.13
C ARG A 196 -48.15 19.48 -8.87
N ARG A 197 -49.26 19.31 -8.13
CA ARG A 197 -50.65 19.11 -8.56
C ARG A 197 -50.89 18.72 -10.04
N ARG A 198 -51.40 17.50 -10.22
CA ARG A 198 -52.31 17.16 -11.32
C ARG A 198 -53.42 18.23 -11.45
N ARG A 199 -53.63 18.77 -12.64
CA ARG A 199 -54.94 19.24 -13.10
C ARG A 199 -55.24 18.59 -14.44
N THR A 200 -56.25 17.73 -14.43
CA THR A 200 -57.19 17.42 -15.51
C THR A 200 -56.82 17.88 -16.92
N ALA A 201 -56.47 16.92 -17.77
CA ALA A 201 -56.74 16.99 -19.21
C ALA A 201 -58.04 16.22 -19.48
N GLU A 202 -59.01 16.92 -20.05
CA GLU A 202 -60.35 16.43 -20.40
C GLU A 202 -60.30 15.70 -21.75
N PRO A 203 -60.92 14.52 -21.93
CA PRO A 203 -60.87 13.80 -23.20
C PRO A 203 -61.92 14.34 -24.17
N ALA A 204 -61.49 15.13 -25.14
CA ALA A 204 -62.33 15.58 -26.25
C ALA A 204 -62.73 14.41 -27.17
N ARG A 205 -64.02 14.33 -27.52
CA ARG A 205 -64.59 13.61 -28.68
C ARG A 205 -65.84 14.37 -29.17
N PRO A 206 -66.22 14.17 -30.44
CA PRO A 206 -66.62 15.26 -31.35
C PRO A 206 -68.02 15.82 -31.12
#